data_AF-A0A8C3HCV5-F1
#
_entry.id   AF-A0A8C3HCV5-F1
#
_cell.length_a   1.000
_cell.length_b   1.000
_cell.length_c   1.000
_cell.angle_alpha   90.00
_cell.angle_beta   90.00
_cell.angle_gamma   90.00
#
_symmetry.space_group_name_H-M   'P 1'
#
loop_
_entity.id
_entity.type
_entity.pdbx_description
1 polymer ?
#
loop_
_entity_poly.entity_id
_entity_poly.type
_entity_poly.pdbx_seq_one_letter_code
_entity_poly.pdbx_strand_id
1 'polypeptide(L)'
;LVLGSSLQHQRTVKKLTVLITPQVSVPMRKVLEKVFDEILLVDVLDSGDSAHLALMKRPELGVTLTKLHCWELTQYSKCVFMDADTMVLSNIDELFEKEELSAAPDPGWPDCFNSGVFVYRPSIETYNHLLQLATEKGSFDGIRETQLRNWNVRCLP
;
A
#
# COMPACT_ATOMS: atom_id res chain seq x y z
N LEU A 1 -14.96 -0.77 -0.24
CA LEU A 1 -16.18 -1.47 -0.71
C LEU A 1 -16.31 -1.42 -2.23
N VAL A 2 -16.43 -0.23 -2.84
CA VAL A 2 -16.50 -0.07 -4.31
C VAL A 2 -15.33 -0.78 -5.02
N LEU A 3 -14.10 -0.51 -4.61
CA LEU A 3 -12.90 -1.17 -5.14
C LEU A 3 -13.01 -2.70 -5.09
N GLY A 4 -13.20 -3.29 -3.90
CA GLY A 4 -13.30 -4.74 -3.72
C GLY A 4 -14.43 -5.36 -4.55
N SER A 5 -15.60 -4.72 -4.59
CA SER A 5 -16.72 -5.17 -5.43
C SER A 5 -16.40 -5.09 -6.93
N SER A 6 -15.68 -4.05 -7.37
CA SER A 6 -15.25 -3.93 -8.77
C SER A 6 -14.26 -5.03 -9.16
N LEU A 7 -13.32 -5.39 -8.29
CA LEU A 7 -12.40 -6.51 -8.49
C LEU A 7 -13.13 -7.86 -8.60
N GLN A 8 -14.09 -8.12 -7.70
CA GLN A 8 -14.93 -9.32 -7.76
C GLN A 8 -15.76 -9.37 -9.05
N HIS A 9 -16.33 -8.23 -9.46
CA HIS A 9 -17.10 -8.13 -10.70
C HIS A 9 -16.26 -8.46 -11.94
N GLN A 10 -15.01 -8.00 -11.95
CA GLN A 10 -14.03 -8.32 -13.00
C GLN A 10 -13.37 -9.69 -12.85
N ARG A 11 -13.87 -10.52 -11.91
CA ARG A 11 -13.49 -11.92 -11.72
C ARG A 11 -11.99 -12.11 -11.46
N THR A 12 -11.40 -11.25 -10.63
CA THR A 12 -10.04 -11.53 -10.13
C THR A 12 -10.01 -12.90 -9.46
N VAL A 13 -8.94 -13.65 -9.69
CA VAL A 13 -8.70 -14.93 -9.00
C VAL A 13 -7.80 -14.77 -7.77
N LYS A 14 -7.44 -13.53 -7.44
CA LYS A 14 -6.51 -13.19 -6.35
C LYS A 14 -7.30 -12.92 -5.07
N LYS A 15 -6.63 -13.13 -3.93
CA LYS A 15 -7.19 -12.81 -2.62
C LYS A 15 -7.28 -11.30 -2.43
N LEU A 16 -8.36 -10.85 -1.80
CA LEU A 16 -8.63 -9.47 -1.46
C LEU A 16 -8.41 -9.24 0.03
N THR A 17 -7.35 -8.51 0.38
CA THR A 17 -7.05 -8.11 1.75
C THR A 17 -7.27 -6.61 1.93
N VAL A 18 -7.89 -6.19 3.03
CA VAL A 18 -8.04 -4.78 3.40
C VAL A 18 -7.37 -4.48 4.73
N LEU A 19 -6.54 -3.45 4.75
CA LEU A 19 -6.00 -2.87 5.98
C LEU A 19 -7.00 -1.85 6.52
N ILE A 20 -7.34 -1.95 7.79
CA ILE A 20 -8.24 -1.02 8.48
C ILE A 20 -7.60 -0.53 9.77
N THR A 21 -8.01 0.65 10.23
CA THR A 21 -7.61 1.16 11.54
C THR A 21 -8.68 0.89 12.60
N PRO A 22 -8.37 1.03 13.91
CA PRO A 22 -9.35 0.90 14.98
C PRO A 22 -10.59 1.79 14.82
N GLN A 23 -10.46 2.93 14.12
CA GLN A 23 -11.55 3.89 13.94
C GLN A 23 -12.64 3.40 12.97
N VAL A 24 -12.38 2.35 12.18
CA VAL A 24 -13.42 1.72 11.35
C VAL A 24 -14.44 1.02 12.24
N SER A 25 -15.70 1.47 12.16
CA SER A 25 -16.78 0.99 13.03
C SER A 25 -17.07 -0.49 12.85
N VAL A 26 -17.50 -1.17 13.92
CA VAL A 26 -17.85 -2.60 13.88
C VAL A 26 -18.90 -2.92 12.80
N PRO A 27 -19.97 -2.13 12.59
CA PRO A 27 -20.87 -2.35 11.48
C PRO A 27 -20.19 -2.30 10.12
N MET A 28 -19.24 -1.38 9.90
CA MET A 28 -18.49 -1.29 8.64
C MET A 28 -17.59 -2.50 8.43
N ARG A 29 -16.91 -2.99 9.48
CA ARG A 29 -16.10 -4.21 9.42
C ARG A 29 -16.91 -5.41 8.94
N LYS A 30 -18.12 -5.61 9.50
CA LYS A 30 -19.05 -6.66 9.05
C LYS A 30 -19.47 -6.55 7.59
N VAL A 31 -19.45 -5.35 7.01
CA VAL A 31 -19.73 -5.16 5.57
C VAL A 31 -18.48 -5.48 4.75
N LEU A 32 -17.28 -5.10 5.22
CA LEU A 32 -16.01 -5.45 4.59
C LEU A 32 -15.79 -6.97 4.54
N GLU A 33 -16.20 -7.72 5.58
CA GLU A 33 -16.06 -9.20 5.66
C GLU A 33 -16.84 -9.92 4.56
N LYS A 34 -17.81 -9.25 3.92
CA LYS A 34 -18.57 -9.82 2.80
C LYS A 34 -17.88 -9.65 1.45
N VAL A 35 -16.90 -8.76 1.38
CA VAL A 35 -16.24 -8.33 0.13
C VAL A 35 -14.77 -8.75 0.09
N PHE A 36 -14.08 -8.69 1.23
CA PHE A 36 -12.67 -9.02 1.34
C PHE A 36 -12.49 -10.39 1.99
N ASP A 37 -11.52 -11.15 1.50
CA ASP A 37 -11.16 -12.46 2.07
C ASP A 37 -10.47 -12.31 3.43
N GLU A 38 -9.78 -11.20 3.64
CA GLU A 38 -9.03 -10.93 4.87
C GLU A 38 -9.15 -9.45 5.26
N ILE A 39 -9.36 -9.20 6.56
CA ILE A 39 -9.35 -7.87 7.15
C ILE A 39 -8.24 -7.82 8.19
N LEU A 40 -7.32 -6.88 8.02
CA LEU A 40 -6.19 -6.72 8.92
C LEU A 40 -6.28 -5.39 9.64
N LEU A 41 -6.26 -5.46 10.97
CA LEU A 41 -6.25 -4.28 11.80
C LEU A 41 -4.82 -3.76 11.93
N VAL A 42 -4.61 -2.52 11.50
CA VAL A 42 -3.36 -1.79 11.63
C VAL A 42 -3.59 -0.70 12.66
N ASP A 43 -2.94 -0.83 13.82
CA ASP A 43 -2.94 0.19 14.85
C ASP A 43 -1.55 0.80 14.99
N VAL A 44 -1.32 1.88 14.25
CA VAL A 44 -0.04 2.61 14.31
C VAL A 44 0.18 3.23 15.71
N LEU A 45 -0.89 3.53 16.46
CA LEU A 45 -0.80 4.12 17.79
C LEU A 45 -0.45 3.09 18.87
N ASP A 46 -0.89 1.84 18.73
CA ASP A 46 -0.64 0.76 19.69
C ASP A 46 0.46 -0.23 19.25
N SER A 47 1.06 -0.03 18.07
CA SER A 47 2.08 -0.94 17.51
C SER A 47 3.32 -1.14 18.40
N GLY A 48 3.54 -0.30 19.43
CA GLY A 48 4.68 -0.40 20.34
C GLY A 48 6.06 -0.22 19.68
N ASP A 49 6.08 0.03 18.37
CA ASP A 49 7.25 -0.15 17.50
C ASP A 49 7.78 1.17 16.94
N SER A 50 8.83 1.05 16.11
CA SER A 50 9.43 2.10 15.29
C SER A 50 8.40 2.95 14.54
N ALA A 51 7.23 2.41 14.18
CA ALA A 51 6.16 3.14 13.49
C ALA A 51 5.46 4.14 14.41
N HIS A 52 5.20 3.78 15.67
CA HIS A 52 4.68 4.71 16.67
C HIS A 52 5.69 5.84 16.93
N LEU A 53 6.99 5.52 17.04
CA LEU A 53 8.04 6.53 17.22
C LEU A 53 8.17 7.47 16.01
N ALA A 54 8.04 6.94 14.79
CA ALA A 54 8.02 7.73 13.57
C ALA A 54 6.81 8.68 13.57
N LEU A 55 5.63 8.17 13.94
CA LEU A 55 4.39 8.95 14.04
C LEU A 55 4.49 10.05 15.11
N MET A 56 5.06 9.77 16.27
CA MET A 56 5.25 10.77 17.33
C MET A 56 6.18 11.91 16.90
N LYS A 57 7.18 11.61 16.07
CA LYS A 57 8.06 12.63 15.49
C LYS A 57 7.37 13.42 14.37
N ARG A 58 6.43 12.79 13.65
CA ARG A 58 5.79 13.31 12.44
C ARG A 58 4.32 12.86 12.36
N PRO A 59 3.42 13.50 13.13
CA PRO A 59 2.01 13.10 13.20
C PRO A 59 1.29 13.22 11.85
N GLU A 60 1.80 14.06 10.94
CA GLU A 60 1.30 14.21 9.58
C GLU A 60 1.42 12.93 8.73
N LEU A 61 2.28 11.99 9.13
CA LEU A 61 2.54 10.76 8.37
C LEU A 61 1.61 9.59 8.71
N GLY A 62 0.62 9.77 9.60
CA GLY A 62 -0.22 8.65 10.07
C GLY A 62 -0.85 7.78 8.98
N VAL A 63 -1.37 8.40 7.92
CA VAL A 63 -1.95 7.67 6.78
C VAL A 63 -0.86 6.95 5.99
N THR A 64 0.25 7.63 5.71
CA THR A 64 1.41 7.06 5.01
C THR A 64 1.99 5.86 5.77
N LEU A 65 2.14 5.96 7.09
CA LEU A 65 2.65 4.86 7.92
C LEU A 65 1.68 3.68 7.92
N THR A 66 0.37 3.95 8.01
CA THR A 66 -0.66 2.89 7.89
C THR A 66 -0.55 2.17 6.54
N LYS A 67 -0.28 2.89 5.44
CA LYS A 67 -0.08 2.33 4.10
C LYS A 67 1.16 1.43 4.00
N LEU A 68 2.26 1.77 4.69
CA LEU A 68 3.49 0.98 4.67
C LEU A 68 3.33 -0.42 5.28
N HIS A 69 2.39 -0.62 6.20
CA HIS A 69 2.08 -1.95 6.77
C HIS A 69 1.66 -2.98 5.71
N CYS A 70 1.33 -2.57 4.48
CA CYS A 70 1.12 -3.50 3.39
C CYS A 70 2.37 -4.37 3.06
N TRP A 71 3.58 -3.91 3.37
CA TRP A 71 4.81 -4.70 3.26
C TRP A 71 4.98 -5.75 4.35
N GLU A 72 4.23 -5.69 5.45
CA GLU A 72 4.28 -6.70 6.50
C GLU A 72 3.43 -7.94 6.18
N LEU A 73 2.70 -7.93 5.06
CA LEU A 73 1.82 -9.02 4.63
C LEU A 73 2.61 -10.22 4.05
N THR A 74 3.59 -10.71 4.80
CA THR A 74 4.54 -11.75 4.37
C THR A 74 3.90 -13.13 4.15
N GLN A 75 2.62 -13.29 4.46
CA GLN A 75 1.83 -14.44 3.99
C GLN A 75 1.62 -14.45 2.47
N TYR A 76 1.86 -13.31 1.79
CA TYR A 76 1.79 -13.17 0.34
C TYR A 76 3.18 -13.00 -0.26
N SER A 77 3.41 -13.63 -1.42
CA SER A 77 4.68 -13.53 -2.15
C SER A 77 4.76 -12.31 -3.07
N LYS A 78 3.62 -11.75 -3.47
CA LYS A 78 3.46 -10.57 -4.33
C LYS A 78 2.04 -10.02 -4.16
N CYS A 79 1.92 -8.69 -4.16
CA CYS A 79 0.67 -7.98 -3.99
C CYS A 79 0.57 -6.82 -4.98
N VAL A 80 -0.67 -6.42 -5.27
CA VAL A 80 -0.98 -5.15 -5.94
C VAL A 80 -1.68 -4.28 -4.90
N PHE A 81 -1.01 -3.21 -4.49
CA PHE A 81 -1.62 -2.21 -3.63
C PHE A 81 -2.54 -1.32 -4.47
N MET A 82 -3.67 -0.94 -3.90
CA MET A 82 -4.63 -0.01 -4.51
C MET A 82 -5.25 0.89 -3.44
N ASP A 83 -5.18 2.21 -3.62
CA ASP A 83 -5.86 3.17 -2.74
C ASP A 83 -7.39 2.98 -2.81
N ALA A 84 -8.08 3.26 -1.70
CA ALA A 84 -9.51 2.96 -1.54
C ALA A 84 -10.44 3.81 -2.44
N ASP A 85 -9.90 4.87 -3.05
CA ASP A 85 -10.56 5.76 -4.00
C ASP A 85 -10.37 5.34 -5.48
N THR A 86 -9.72 4.20 -5.72
CA THR A 86 -9.60 3.61 -7.06
C THR A 86 -10.80 2.71 -7.41
N MET A 87 -10.99 2.46 -8.72
CA MET A 87 -12.02 1.57 -9.24
C MET A 87 -11.50 0.78 -10.44
N VAL A 88 -11.82 -0.51 -10.48
CA VAL A 88 -11.33 -1.43 -11.52
C VAL A 88 -12.39 -1.58 -12.63
N LEU A 89 -11.99 -1.29 -13.86
CA LEU A 89 -12.88 -1.31 -15.04
C LEU A 89 -12.77 -2.59 -15.88
N SER A 90 -11.68 -3.35 -15.73
CA SER A 90 -11.39 -4.62 -16.40
C SER A 90 -10.60 -5.52 -15.47
N ASN A 91 -10.49 -6.82 -15.76
CA ASN A 91 -9.56 -7.66 -15.01
C ASN A 91 -8.13 -7.10 -15.15
N ILE A 92 -7.38 -7.11 -14.04
CA ILE A 92 -6.02 -6.55 -13.93
C ILE A 92 -5.04 -7.57 -13.31
N ASP A 93 -5.38 -8.86 -13.36
CA ASP A 93 -4.55 -9.92 -12.75
C ASP A 93 -3.17 -10.04 -13.43
N GLU A 94 -3.02 -9.53 -14.65
CA GLU A 94 -1.74 -9.42 -15.37
C GLU A 94 -0.72 -8.53 -14.63
N LEU A 95 -1.16 -7.64 -13.74
CA LEU A 95 -0.25 -6.83 -12.92
C LEU A 95 0.65 -7.71 -12.03
N PHE A 96 0.19 -8.92 -11.66
CA PHE A 96 1.00 -9.86 -10.88
C PHE A 96 2.20 -10.45 -11.66
N GLU A 97 2.28 -10.23 -12.98
CA GLU A 97 3.45 -10.58 -13.79
C GLU A 97 4.57 -9.55 -13.66
N LYS A 98 4.29 -8.35 -13.15
CA LYS A 98 5.27 -7.28 -12.94
C LYS A 98 6.12 -7.53 -11.69
N GLU A 99 7.32 -6.97 -11.66
CA GLU A 99 8.22 -7.06 -10.50
C GLU A 99 8.07 -5.85 -9.56
N GLU A 100 8.56 -6.00 -8.32
CA GLU A 100 8.68 -4.86 -7.41
C GLU A 100 9.83 -3.96 -7.86
N LEU A 101 9.69 -2.62 -7.89
CA LEU A 101 8.48 -1.82 -7.74
C LEU A 101 7.96 -1.42 -9.13
N SER A 102 6.69 -1.71 -9.43
CA SER A 102 6.04 -1.29 -10.68
C SER A 102 4.83 -0.42 -10.37
N ALA A 103 4.77 0.78 -10.95
CA ALA A 103 3.70 1.75 -10.75
C ALA A 103 3.52 2.63 -12.01
N ALA A 104 2.38 3.29 -12.13
CA ALA A 104 2.12 4.24 -13.21
C ALA A 104 2.79 5.60 -12.92
N PRO A 105 3.21 6.37 -13.95
CA PRO A 105 3.75 7.71 -13.76
C PRO A 105 2.70 8.66 -13.18
N ASP A 106 3.13 9.62 -12.38
CA ASP A 106 2.27 10.68 -11.88
C ASP A 106 1.95 11.71 -13.00
N PRO A 107 0.67 12.11 -13.19
CA PRO A 107 0.30 13.05 -14.24
C PRO A 107 0.93 14.46 -14.09
N GLY A 108 1.19 14.89 -12.86
CA GLY A 108 1.74 16.21 -12.57
C GLY A 108 3.26 16.27 -12.66
N TRP A 109 3.92 15.17 -12.31
CA TRP A 109 5.38 15.03 -12.38
C TRP A 109 5.77 13.63 -12.89
N PRO A 110 5.97 13.44 -14.21
CA PRO A 110 6.19 12.12 -14.81
C PRO A 110 7.42 11.35 -14.32
N ASP A 111 8.41 12.03 -13.72
CA ASP A 111 9.59 11.36 -13.11
C ASP A 111 9.26 10.74 -11.75
N CYS A 112 8.06 10.97 -11.22
CA CYS A 112 7.52 10.33 -10.04
C CYS A 112 6.46 9.31 -10.47
N PHE A 113 6.26 8.27 -9.67
CA PHE A 113 5.11 7.39 -9.83
C PHE A 113 3.95 7.84 -8.94
N ASN A 114 2.73 7.54 -9.37
CA ASN A 114 1.56 7.66 -8.53
C ASN A 114 1.50 6.48 -7.54
N SER A 115 1.42 6.77 -6.24
CA SER A 115 1.38 5.73 -5.19
C SER A 115 0.01 5.06 -5.05
N GLY A 116 -0.98 5.45 -5.86
CA GLY A 116 -2.35 4.93 -5.78
C GLY A 116 -2.52 3.50 -6.25
N VAL A 117 -1.66 3.04 -7.17
CA VAL A 117 -1.62 1.65 -7.61
C VAL A 117 -0.17 1.23 -7.86
N PHE A 118 0.28 0.17 -7.19
CA PHE A 118 1.63 -0.36 -7.41
C PHE A 118 1.75 -1.86 -7.10
N VAL A 119 2.70 -2.51 -7.76
CA VAL A 119 3.06 -3.92 -7.56
C VAL A 119 4.27 -4.01 -6.66
N TYR A 120 4.18 -4.83 -5.62
CA TYR A 120 5.22 -4.97 -4.61
C TYR A 120 5.31 -6.41 -4.06
N ARG A 121 6.38 -6.68 -3.32
CA ARG A 121 6.66 -7.94 -2.63
C ARG A 121 6.73 -7.67 -1.12
N PRO A 122 5.77 -8.16 -0.33
CA PRO A 122 5.83 -8.03 1.12
C PRO A 122 7.15 -8.53 1.70
N SER A 123 7.77 -7.71 2.56
CA SER A 123 9.06 -7.97 3.19
C SER A 123 9.21 -7.08 4.41
N ILE A 124 9.49 -7.71 5.57
CA ILE A 124 9.81 -7.00 6.82
C ILE A 124 11.06 -6.12 6.66
N GLU A 125 12.04 -6.55 5.87
CA GLU A 125 13.24 -5.76 5.59
C GLU A 125 12.88 -4.47 4.84
N THR A 126 12.07 -4.60 3.79
CA THR A 126 11.61 -3.46 2.99
C THR A 126 10.76 -2.51 3.82
N TYR A 127 9.84 -3.04 4.63
CA TYR A 127 9.03 -2.25 5.56
C TYR A 127 9.88 -1.41 6.51
N ASN A 128 10.86 -2.04 7.20
CA ASN A 128 11.75 -1.34 8.13
C ASN A 128 12.56 -0.25 7.44
N HIS A 129 13.05 -0.51 6.23
CA HIS A 129 13.79 0.48 5.46
C HIS A 129 12.90 1.67 5.04
N LEU A 130 11.69 1.41 4.54
CA LEU A 130 10.72 2.46 4.19
C LEU A 130 10.32 3.30 5.41
N LEU A 131 10.16 2.65 6.56
CA LEU A 131 9.83 3.32 7.81
C LEU A 131 10.96 4.22 8.32
N GLN A 132 12.21 3.75 8.21
CA GLN A 132 13.39 4.56 8.51
C GLN A 132 13.45 5.79 7.59
N LEU A 133 13.24 5.61 6.29
CA LEU A 133 13.22 6.70 5.32
C LEU A 133 12.10 7.71 5.62
N ALA A 134 10.90 7.24 5.97
CA ALA A 134 9.79 8.11 6.35
C ALA A 134 10.12 8.96 7.59
N THR A 135 10.81 8.35 8.56
CA THR A 135 11.27 9.02 9.79
C THR A 135 12.31 10.10 9.48
N GLU A 136 13.31 9.77 8.66
CA GLU A 136 14.44 10.65 8.33
C GLU A 136 14.05 11.77 7.36
N LYS A 137 13.31 11.44 6.30
CA LYS A 137 13.12 12.30 5.12
C LYS A 137 11.67 12.78 4.89
N GLY A 138 10.66 12.20 5.53
CA GLY A 138 9.25 12.59 5.38
C GLY A 138 8.42 11.68 4.45
N SER A 139 7.28 12.17 3.98
CA SER A 139 6.21 11.36 3.35
C SER A 139 6.57 10.68 2.02
N PHE A 140 5.90 9.54 1.79
CA PHE A 140 5.91 8.70 0.58
C PHE A 140 5.03 9.26 -0.56
N ASP A 141 4.08 10.15 -0.29
CA ASP A 141 3.07 10.60 -1.27
C ASP A 141 3.59 11.67 -2.25
N GLY A 142 4.87 11.59 -2.57
CA GLY A 142 5.58 12.47 -3.48
C GLY A 142 7.04 12.10 -3.60
N ILE A 143 7.35 10.78 -3.61
CA ILE A 143 8.74 10.34 -3.74
C ILE A 143 9.30 10.87 -5.05
N ARG A 144 10.19 11.85 -4.93
CA ARG A 144 11.00 12.35 -6.03
C ARG A 144 11.94 11.24 -6.48
N GLU A 145 12.12 11.09 -7.78
CA GLU A 145 13.06 10.18 -8.46
C GLU A 145 14.40 9.99 -7.71
N THR A 146 14.93 11.05 -7.07
CA THR A 146 16.19 11.03 -6.31
C THR A 146 16.17 10.23 -5.00
N GLN A 147 15.03 10.04 -4.35
CA GLN A 147 14.91 9.19 -3.16
C GLN A 147 14.79 7.70 -3.51
N LEU A 148 14.42 7.40 -4.77
CA LEU A 148 14.37 6.04 -5.33
C LEU A 148 15.60 5.66 -6.15
N ARG A 149 16.55 6.57 -6.40
CA ARG A 149 17.81 6.21 -7.09
C ARG A 149 18.65 5.15 -6.39
N ASN A 150 18.41 4.88 -5.11
CA ASN A 150 19.04 3.77 -4.38
C ASN A 150 18.25 2.45 -4.49
N TRP A 151 17.06 2.48 -5.09
CA TRP A 151 16.34 1.30 -5.55
C TRP A 151 16.72 1.10 -7.02
N ASN A 152 17.20 -0.09 -7.40
CA ASN A 152 17.53 -0.47 -8.78
C ASN A 152 16.28 -0.56 -9.69
N VAL A 153 15.33 0.36 -9.57
CA VAL A 153 14.14 0.45 -10.42
C VAL A 153 14.52 1.30 -11.62
N ARG A 154 15.18 0.67 -12.59
CA ARG A 154 15.22 1.19 -13.94
C ARG A 154 13.80 1.14 -14.49
N CYS A 155 13.12 2.27 -14.54
CA CYS A 155 12.10 2.45 -15.56
C CYS A 155 12.81 2.29 -16.91
N LEU A 156 12.65 1.12 -17.53
CA LEU A 156 13.15 0.91 -18.89
C LEU A 156 12.40 1.87 -19.83
N PRO A 157 13.11 2.42 -20.85
CA PRO A 157 12.53 3.35 -21.81
C PRO A 157 11.39 2.74 -22.63
#